data_AF-A0A179BTQ4-F1
#
_entry.id   AF-A0A179BTQ4-F1
#
_cell.length_a   1.000
_cell.length_b   1.000
_cell.length_c   1.000
_cell.angle_alpha   90.00
_cell.angle_beta   90.00
_cell.angle_gamma   90.00
#
_symmetry.space_group_name_H-M   'P 1'
#
loop_
_entity.id
_entity.type
_entity.pdbx_description
1 polymer ?
#
loop_
_entity_poly.entity_id
_entity_poly.type
_entity_poly.pdbx_seq_one_letter_code
_entity_poly.pdbx_strand_id
1 'polypeptide(L)'
;MIEDLVASLDRRGVNVEITARYNKRDCRIRWRGDVKPDGYGVHGSWPSFEFFVIGHTLEEVEGDIRQRLHLVEPIIAAREKHREHRAALRNAEQLGEELAGLCQG
;
A
#
# COMPACT_ATOMS: atom_id res chain seq x y z
N MET A 1 -4.26 12.89 10.53
CA MET A 1 -4.12 13.77 9.35
C MET A 1 -3.85 12.90 8.13
N ILE A 2 -3.92 13.46 6.92
CA ILE A 2 -3.75 12.67 5.70
C ILE A 2 -2.33 12.08 5.58
N GLU A 3 -1.32 12.72 6.15
CA GLU A 3 0.05 12.19 6.19
C GLU A 3 0.12 10.89 7.01
N ASP A 4 -0.59 10.81 8.13
CA ASP A 4 -0.64 9.60 8.97
C ASP A 4 -1.29 8.44 8.21
N LEU A 5 -2.33 8.75 7.42
CA LEU A 5 -3.00 7.77 6.57
C LEU A 5 -2.06 7.25 5.49
N VAL A 6 -1.37 8.14 4.78
CA VAL A 6 -0.40 7.78 3.75
C VAL A 6 0.74 6.95 4.34
N ALA A 7 1.33 7.38 5.46
CA ALA A 7 2.42 6.66 6.11
C ALA A 7 1.99 5.29 6.64
N SER A 8 0.74 5.16 7.12
CA SER A 8 0.19 3.88 7.52
C SER A 8 0.05 2.93 6.33
N LEU A 9 -0.52 3.40 5.22
CA LEU A 9 -0.73 2.61 4.00
C LEU A 9 0.59 2.19 3.33
N ASP A 10 1.58 3.07 3.33
CA ASP A 10 2.92 2.78 2.79
C ASP A 10 3.57 1.58 3.49
N ARG A 11 3.49 1.51 4.83
CA ARG A 11 3.99 0.35 5.60
C ARG A 11 3.32 -0.97 5.20
N ARG A 12 2.05 -0.90 4.79
CA ARG A 12 1.23 -2.04 4.32
C ARG A 12 1.49 -2.39 2.84
N GLY A 13 2.41 -1.67 2.18
CA GLY A 13 2.72 -1.85 0.76
C GLY A 13 1.61 -1.31 -0.14
N VAL A 14 0.99 -0.21 0.26
CA VAL A 14 0.00 0.53 -0.53
C VAL A 14 0.51 1.96 -0.73
N ASN A 15 0.73 2.33 -1.99
CA ASN A 15 1.19 3.65 -2.38
C ASN A 15 -0.02 4.57 -2.56
N VAL A 16 0.05 5.75 -1.95
CA VAL A 16 -0.92 6.82 -2.13
C VAL A 16 -0.20 8.04 -2.69
N GLU A 17 -0.61 8.47 -3.88
CA GLU A 17 -0.08 9.66 -4.54
C GLU A 17 -1.16 10.75 -4.50
N ILE A 18 -0.83 11.91 -3.92
CA ILE A 18 -1.76 13.04 -3.84
C ILE A 18 -1.24 14.17 -4.70
N THR A 19 -2.05 14.58 -5.68
CA THR A 19 -1.74 15.68 -6.59
C THR A 19 -2.74 16.81 -6.44
N ALA A 20 -2.23 18.04 -6.43
CA ALA A 20 -3.04 19.25 -6.43
C ALA A 20 -2.91 19.96 -7.78
N ARG A 21 -4.04 20.30 -8.40
CA ARG A 21 -4.07 21.07 -9.65
C ARG A 21 -4.93 22.31 -9.49
N TYR A 22 -4.30 23.48 -9.64
CA TYR A 22 -5.02 24.74 -9.69
C TYR A 22 -5.70 24.93 -11.05
N ASN A 23 -7.02 25.08 -11.05
CA ASN A 23 -7.78 25.41 -12.25
C ASN A 23 -7.93 26.94 -12.35
N LYS A 24 -7.23 27.54 -13.32
CA LYS A 24 -7.27 28.99 -13.57
C LYS A 24 -8.64 29.51 -14.02
N ARG A 25 -9.49 28.67 -14.64
CA ARG A 25 -10.84 29.09 -15.07
C ARG A 25 -11.79 29.27 -13.90
N ASP A 26 -11.72 28.34 -12.93
CA ASP A 26 -12.65 28.29 -11.81
C ASP A 26 -12.04 28.88 -10.52
N CYS A 27 -10.81 29.39 -10.59
CA CYS A 27 -10.02 29.92 -9.48
C CYS A 27 -9.96 28.97 -8.26
N ARG A 28 -9.96 27.66 -8.48
CA ARG A 28 -10.06 26.64 -7.43
C ARG A 28 -8.98 25.58 -7.58
N ILE A 29 -8.51 25.05 -6.46
CA ILE A 29 -7.65 23.85 -6.43
C ILE A 29 -8.53 22.61 -6.48
N ARG A 30 -8.12 21.63 -7.28
CA ARG A 30 -8.68 20.27 -7.27
C ARG A 30 -7.60 19.32 -6.79
N TRP A 31 -7.95 18.49 -5.83
CA TRP A 31 -7.10 17.43 -5.30
C TRP A 31 -7.48 16.10 -5.91
N ARG A 32 -6.49 15.26 -6.15
CA ARG A 32 -6.65 13.89 -6.60
C ARG A 32 -5.76 13.00 -5.74
N GLY A 33 -6.34 11.95 -5.19
CA GLY A 33 -5.61 10.88 -4.50
C GLY A 33 -5.68 9.62 -5.34
N ASP A 34 -4.54 9.09 -5.77
CA ASP A 34 -4.41 7.81 -6.46
C ASP A 34 -3.88 6.77 -5.48
N VAL A 35 -4.65 5.70 -5.27
CA VAL A 35 -4.33 4.62 -4.32
C VAL A 35 -4.09 3.33 -5.12
N LYS A 36 -2.87 2.81 -5.03
CA LYS A 36 -2.47 1.58 -5.72
C LYS A 36 -1.55 0.75 -4.83
N PRO A 37 -1.60 -0.58 -4.90
CA PRO A 37 -0.64 -1.42 -4.24
C PRO A 37 0.76 -1.17 -4.78
N ASP A 38 1.75 -1.39 -3.93
CA ASP A 38 3.14 -1.40 -4.33
C ASP A 38 3.42 -2.58 -5.29
N GLY A 39 4.24 -2.31 -6.31
CA GLY A 39 4.51 -3.23 -7.42
C GLY A 39 5.46 -4.37 -7.08
N TYR A 40 6.07 -4.36 -5.90
CA TYR A 40 7.07 -5.36 -5.52
C TYR A 40 6.49 -6.76 -5.32
N GLY A 41 6.83 -7.68 -6.23
CA GLY A 41 6.71 -9.12 -6.03
C GLY A 41 5.32 -9.71 -6.26
N VAL A 42 4.44 -9.01 -6.98
CA VAL A 42 3.06 -9.41 -7.23
C VAL A 42 2.91 -9.77 -8.71
N HIS A 43 3.45 -10.93 -9.12
CA HIS A 43 3.30 -11.41 -10.48
C HIS A 43 1.95 -12.12 -10.66
N GLY A 44 1.13 -11.59 -11.57
CA GLY A 44 0.13 -12.30 -12.39
C GLY A 44 -1.09 -12.96 -11.74
N SER A 45 -0.99 -13.47 -10.51
CA SER A 45 -2.01 -14.32 -9.88
C SER A 45 -2.66 -13.73 -8.63
N TRP A 46 -2.19 -12.58 -8.16
CA TRP A 46 -2.73 -11.92 -6.97
C TRP A 46 -3.76 -10.87 -7.33
N PRO A 47 -4.89 -10.79 -6.59
CA PRO A 47 -5.85 -9.71 -6.76
C PRO A 47 -5.17 -8.36 -6.52
N SER A 48 -5.31 -7.46 -7.49
CA SER A 48 -4.90 -6.07 -7.40
C SER A 48 -6.12 -5.17 -7.21
N PHE A 49 -5.91 -4.00 -6.62
CA PHE A 49 -6.91 -2.94 -6.57
C PHE A 49 -6.26 -1.63 -6.98
N GLU A 50 -6.99 -0.74 -7.61
CA GLU A 50 -6.54 0.62 -7.85
C GLU A 50 -7.78 1.49 -7.89
N PHE A 51 -7.73 2.63 -7.20
CA PHE A 51 -8.80 3.61 -7.27
C PHE A 51 -8.26 5.01 -7.09
N PHE A 52 -9.00 5.97 -7.64
CA PHE A 52 -8.73 7.38 -7.45
C PHE A 52 -9.93 8.08 -6.82
N VAL A 53 -9.64 9.13 -6.06
CA VAL A 53 -10.62 10.02 -5.45
C VAL A 53 -10.34 11.45 -5.89
N ILE A 54 -11.37 12.29 -5.92
CA ILE A 54 -11.27 13.70 -6.31
C ILE A 54 -12.00 14.54 -5.27
N GLY A 55 -11.38 15.61 -4.81
CA GLY A 55 -11.96 16.53 -3.83
C GLY A 55 -11.54 17.98 -4.07
N HIS A 56 -12.24 18.89 -3.40
CA HIS A 56 -11.93 20.31 -3.31
C HIS A 56 -11.03 20.64 -2.12
N THR A 57 -11.02 19.77 -1.09
CA THR A 57 -10.09 19.85 0.04
C THR A 57 -9.33 18.53 0.23
N LEU A 58 -8.26 18.57 1.03
CA LEU A 58 -7.51 17.37 1.41
C LEU A 58 -8.34 16.46 2.31
N GLU A 59 -9.19 17.02 3.17
CA GLU A 59 -10.04 16.26 4.10
C GLU A 59 -11.12 15.46 3.37
N GLU A 60 -11.69 16.02 2.28
CA GLU A 60 -12.61 15.29 1.41
C GLU A 60 -11.92 14.09 0.77
N VAL A 61 -10.69 14.28 0.27
CA VAL A 61 -9.86 13.21 -0.28
C VAL A 61 -9.54 12.16 0.79
N GLU A 62 -9.16 12.57 2.00
CA GLU A 62 -8.89 11.66 3.13
C GLU A 62 -10.13 10.82 3.47
N GLY A 63 -11.29 11.48 3.58
CA GLY A 63 -12.55 10.82 3.92
C GLY A 63 -12.97 9.79 2.88
N ASP A 64 -12.88 10.13 1.59
CA ASP A 64 -13.26 9.23 0.50
C ASP A 64 -12.27 8.06 0.37
N ILE A 65 -10.96 8.29 0.58
CA ILE A 65 -9.97 7.21 0.68
C ILE A 65 -10.36 6.25 1.81
N ARG A 66 -10.65 6.75 3.01
CA ARG A 66 -11.03 5.90 4.16
C ARG A 66 -12.28 5.07 3.87
N GLN A 67 -13.30 5.64 3.23
CA GLN A 67 -14.52 4.91 2.87
C GLN A 67 -14.25 3.78 1.87
N ARG A 68 -13.40 4.04 0.86
CA ARG A 68 -13.10 3.04 -0.18
C ARG A 68 -12.10 1.98 0.28
N LEU A 69 -11.19 2.32 1.20
CA LEU A 69 -10.24 1.37 1.77
C LEU A 69 -10.93 0.14 2.36
N HIS A 70 -12.07 0.31 3.03
CA HIS A 70 -12.87 -0.80 3.53
C HIS A 70 -13.21 -1.84 2.45
N LEU A 71 -13.47 -1.40 1.21
CA LEU A 71 -13.84 -2.30 0.11
C LEU A 71 -12.67 -3.18 -0.36
N VAL A 72 -11.44 -2.71 -0.15
CA VAL A 72 -10.21 -3.38 -0.61
C VAL A 72 -9.37 -3.94 0.53
N GLU A 73 -9.77 -3.69 1.78
CA GLU A 73 -9.10 -4.15 3.00
C GLU A 73 -8.83 -5.67 3.00
N PRO A 74 -9.75 -6.55 2.53
CA PRO A 74 -9.46 -7.99 2.44
C PRO A 74 -8.28 -8.32 1.51
N ILE A 75 -8.10 -7.55 0.43
CA ILE A 75 -7.00 -7.72 -0.52
C ILE A 75 -5.69 -7.27 0.11
N ILE A 76 -5.70 -6.14 0.82
CA ILE A 76 -4.53 -5.62 1.54
C ILE A 76 -4.08 -6.64 2.60
N ALA A 77 -5.01 -7.11 3.44
CA ALA A 77 -4.72 -8.09 4.49
C ALA A 77 -4.16 -9.42 3.94
N ALA A 78 -4.70 -9.91 2.83
CA ALA A 78 -4.20 -11.12 2.18
C ALA A 78 -2.74 -10.96 1.72
N ARG A 79 -2.37 -9.78 1.21
CA ARG A 79 -0.99 -9.47 0.80
C ARG A 79 -0.04 -9.33 1.97
N GLU A 80 -0.47 -8.69 3.05
CA GLU A 80 0.31 -8.57 4.29
C GLU A 80 0.67 -9.96 4.82
N LYS A 81 -0.32 -10.83 4.95
CA LYS A 81 -0.12 -12.21 5.38
C LYS A 81 0.83 -12.99 4.48
N HIS A 82 0.72 -12.81 3.16
CA HIS A 82 1.64 -13.45 2.22
C HIS A 82 3.08 -12.93 2.37
N ARG A 83 3.26 -11.62 2.58
CA ARG A 83 4.57 -11.01 2.82
C ARG A 83 5.21 -11.55 4.10
N GLU A 84 4.44 -11.63 5.18
CA GLU A 84 4.88 -12.21 6.45
C GLU A 84 5.29 -13.67 6.29
N HIS A 85 4.47 -14.46 5.58
CA HIS A 85 4.79 -15.86 5.31
C HIS A 85 6.09 -16.00 4.52
N ARG A 86 6.30 -15.20 3.47
CA ARG A 86 7.57 -15.21 2.70
C ARG A 86 8.78 -14.72 3.50
N ALA A 87 8.58 -13.82 4.46
CA ALA A 87 9.65 -13.43 5.38
C ALA A 87 10.00 -14.56 6.35
N ALA A 88 9.00 -15.25 6.90
CA ALA A 88 9.19 -16.40 7.77
C ALA A 88 9.92 -17.55 7.05
N LEU A 89 9.55 -17.86 5.80
CA LEU A 89 10.24 -18.86 5.00
C LEU A 89 11.72 -18.52 4.79
N ARG A 90 12.03 -17.27 4.38
CA ARG A 90 13.42 -16.83 4.20
C ARG A 90 14.25 -16.91 5.48
N ASN A 91 13.67 -16.54 6.62
CA ASN A 91 14.34 -16.66 7.91
C ASN A 91 14.60 -18.13 8.28
N ALA A 92 13.65 -19.03 7.98
CA ALA A 92 13.81 -20.46 8.23
C ALA A 92 14.89 -21.10 7.34
N GLU A 93 14.97 -20.68 6.07
CA GLU A 93 16.04 -21.09 5.14
C GLU A 93 17.41 -20.66 5.66
N GLN A 94 17.55 -19.39 6.06
CA GLN A 94 18.81 -18.86 6.58
C GLN A 94 19.26 -19.57 7.87
N LEU A 95 18.33 -19.82 8.80
CA LEU A 95 18.63 -20.60 10.01
C LEU A 95 19.06 -22.04 9.69
N GLY A 96 18.45 -22.66 8.68
CA GLY A 96 18.83 -23.99 8.21
C GLY A 96 20.26 -24.02 7.63
N GLU A 97 20.63 -23.00 6.87
CA GLU A 97 22.00 -22.84 6.33
C GLU A 97 23.03 -22.61 7.44
N GLU A 98 22.74 -21.75 8.42
CA GLU A 98 23.61 -21.48 9.57
C GLU A 98 23.83 -22.75 10.42
N LEU A 99 22.77 -23.53 10.67
CA LEU A 99 22.86 -24.79 11.40
C LEU A 99 23.65 -25.86 10.62
N ALA A 100 23.45 -25.95 9.30
CA ALA A 100 24.20 -26.88 8.47
C ALA A 100 25.71 -26.56 8.44
N GLY A 101 26.08 -25.27 8.45
CA GLY A 101 27.46 -24.83 8.53
C GLY A 101 28.14 -25.18 9.87
N LEU A 102 27.41 -25.13 10.99
CA LEU A 102 27.92 -25.52 12.30
C LEU A 102 28.15 -27.03 12.45
N CYS A 103 27.39 -27.87 11.73
CA CYS A 103 27.56 -29.32 11.78
C CYS A 103 28.71 -29.85 10.90
N GLN A 104 29.28 -29.03 10.02
CA GLN A 104 30.42 -29.39 9.15
C GLN A 104 31.78 -28.86 9.65
N GLY A 105 31.79 -28.12 10.78
CA GLY A 105 32.98 -27.57 11.42
C GLY A 105 33.50 -28.38 12.59
#